data_AF-A0A7V9NMS7-F1
#
_entry.id   AF-A0A7V9NMS7-F1
#
_cell.length_a   1.000
_cell.length_b   1.000
_cell.length_c   1.000
_cell.angle_alpha   90.00
_cell.angle_beta   90.00
_cell.angle_gamma   90.00
#
_symmetry.space_group_name_H-M   'P 1'
#
loop_
_entity.id
_entity.type
_entity.pdbx_description
1 polymer ?
#
loop_
_entity_poly.entity_id
_entity_poly.type
_entity_poly.pdbx_seq_one_letter_code
_entity_poly.pdbx_strand_id
1 'polypeptide(L)' 'YRKVYANEKHTEKRVGEIVQGFKNHLSEAGSGQISEIFDGAAPHEPRGCVAQAWSVAEILRVASK' A
#
# COMPACT_ATOMS: atom_id res chain seq x y z
N TYR A 1 4.19 10.48 -2.55
CA TYR A 1 3.04 11.25 -3.09
C TYR A 1 2.57 12.34 -2.12
N ARG A 2 1.89 12.03 -1.00
CA ARG A 2 1.29 13.03 -0.08
C ARG A 2 2.23 14.18 0.34
N LYS A 3 3.49 13.88 0.69
CA LYS A 3 4.47 14.90 1.11
C LYS A 3 4.81 15.92 0.00
N VAL A 4 4.81 15.48 -1.25
CA VAL A 4 5.18 16.32 -2.41
C VAL A 4 4.01 17.22 -2.80
N TYR A 5 2.80 16.69 -2.79
CA TYR A 5 1.58 17.38 -3.23
C TYR A 5 0.70 17.87 -2.07
N ALA A 6 1.28 18.16 -0.91
CA ALA A 6 0.54 18.33 0.35
C ALA A 6 -0.58 19.40 0.31
N ASN A 7 -0.46 20.41 -0.56
CA ASN A 7 -1.40 21.54 -0.64
C ASN A 7 -2.40 21.43 -1.81
N GLU A 8 -2.41 20.32 -2.54
CA GLU A 8 -3.29 20.16 -3.69
C GLU A 8 -4.63 19.55 -3.27
N LYS A 9 -5.72 20.11 -3.82
CA LYS A 9 -7.10 19.70 -3.47
C LYS A 9 -7.38 18.21 -3.72
N HIS A 10 -6.63 17.57 -4.63
CA HIS A 10 -6.86 16.18 -5.02
C HIS A 10 -5.97 15.18 -4.27
N THR A 11 -5.06 15.65 -3.41
CA THR A 11 -4.04 14.80 -2.79
C THR A 11 -4.63 13.69 -1.93
N GLU A 12 -5.59 14.01 -1.07
CA GLU A 12 -6.19 13.00 -0.18
C GLU A 12 -6.99 11.96 -0.95
N LYS A 13 -7.70 12.36 -2.01
CA LYS A 13 -8.39 11.43 -2.90
C LYS A 13 -7.38 10.45 -3.52
N ARG A 14 -6.28 10.97 -4.08
CA ARG A 14 -5.27 10.14 -4.74
C ARG A 14 -4.52 9.24 -3.76
N VAL A 15 -4.23 9.70 -2.55
CA VAL A 15 -3.65 8.87 -1.50
C VAL A 15 -4.60 7.74 -1.12
N GLY A 16 -5.91 8.03 -0.98
CA GLY A 16 -6.93 7.03 -0.75
C GLY A 16 -6.96 5.96 -1.83
N GLU A 17 -6.93 6.36 -3.11
CA GLU A 17 -6.85 5.41 -4.24
C GLU A 17 -5.61 4.52 -4.18
N ILE A 18 -4.44 5.09 -3.87
CA ILE A 18 -3.18 4.34 -3.73
C ILE A 18 -3.29 3.29 -2.61
N VAL A 19 -3.80 3.69 -1.43
CA VAL A 19 -3.96 2.78 -0.29
C VAL A 19 -4.99 1.69 -0.56
N GLN A 20 -6.10 2.03 -1.23
CA GLN A 20 -7.13 1.05 -1.63
C GLN A 20 -6.60 -0.03 -2.58
N GLY A 21 -5.54 0.26 -3.34
CA GLY A 21 -4.88 -0.74 -4.20
C GLY A 21 -4.39 -1.99 -3.45
N PHE A 22 -4.12 -1.88 -2.14
CA PHE A 22 -3.67 -3.01 -1.31
C PHE A 22 -4.81 -3.88 -0.77
N LYS A 23 -6.07 -3.51 -0.97
CA LYS A 23 -7.22 -4.17 -0.33
C LYS A 23 -7.31 -5.66 -0.61
N ASN A 24 -7.09 -6.06 -1.87
CA ASN A 24 -7.15 -7.47 -2.27
C ASN A 24 -5.97 -8.25 -1.65
N HIS A 25 -4.78 -7.65 -1.69
CA HIS A 25 -3.56 -8.25 -1.14
C HIS A 25 -3.66 -8.63 0.34
N LEU A 26 -4.41 -7.85 1.15
CA LEU A 26 -4.61 -8.13 2.57
C LEU A 26 -5.20 -9.52 2.86
N SER A 27 -5.82 -10.16 1.87
CA SER A 27 -6.37 -11.52 1.95
C SER A 27 -5.60 -12.56 1.13
N GLU A 28 -4.58 -12.16 0.37
CA GLU A 28 -3.89 -13.03 -0.60
C GLU A 28 -2.60 -13.65 -0.05
N ALA A 29 -1.74 -12.87 0.62
CA ALA A 29 -0.46 -13.36 1.15
C ALA A 29 -0.25 -12.92 2.60
N GLY A 30 -0.62 -13.82 3.52
CA GLY A 30 -0.61 -13.55 4.96
C GLY A 30 -1.80 -12.68 5.35
N SER A 31 -2.61 -13.16 6.29
CA SER A 31 -3.83 -12.46 6.69
C SER A 31 -3.51 -11.10 7.32
N GLY A 32 -3.93 -10.03 6.64
CA GLY A 32 -3.69 -8.64 7.05
C GLY A 32 -2.22 -8.20 6.93
N GLN A 33 -1.38 -8.95 6.22
CA GLN A 33 0.03 -8.62 6.02
C GLN A 33 0.25 -7.95 4.67
N ILE A 34 1.37 -7.24 4.54
CA ILE A 34 1.79 -6.62 3.27
C ILE A 34 3.17 -7.15 2.91
N SER A 35 3.28 -7.68 1.70
CA SER A 35 4.53 -8.24 1.18
C SER A 35 5.53 -7.14 0.84
N GLU A 36 6.80 -7.51 0.79
CA GLU A 36 7.90 -6.59 0.56
C GLU A 36 7.85 -5.96 -0.84
N ILE A 37 7.58 -6.77 -1.86
CA ILE A 37 7.59 -6.38 -3.27
C ILE A 37 6.50 -7.13 -4.06
N PHE A 38 6.17 -6.59 -5.24
CA PHE A 38 5.16 -7.10 -6.15
C PHE A 38 5.69 -7.10 -7.57
N ASP A 39 5.23 -8.04 -8.40
CA ASP A 39 5.57 -8.06 -9.83
C ASP A 39 5.02 -6.82 -10.55
N GLY A 40 5.78 -6.29 -11.51
CA GLY A 40 5.38 -5.10 -12.28
C GLY A 40 4.27 -5.36 -13.31
N ALA A 41 4.10 -6.60 -13.74
CA ALA A 41 3.03 -7.01 -14.66
C ALA A 41 1.83 -7.56 -13.88
N ALA A 42 0.62 -7.33 -14.38
CA ALA A 42 -0.58 -7.98 -13.86
C ALA A 42 -0.39 -9.52 -13.89
N PRO A 43 -0.82 -10.26 -12.85
CA PRO A 43 -1.69 -9.82 -11.74
C PRO A 43 -0.96 -9.19 -10.53
N HIS A 44 0.30 -8.77 -10.68
CA HIS A 44 1.10 -8.17 -9.61
C HIS A 44 1.32 -9.11 -8.43
N GLU A 45 1.78 -10.33 -8.69
CA GLU A 45 1.96 -11.32 -7.63
C GLU A 45 2.92 -10.83 -6.54
N PRO A 46 2.67 -11.14 -5.25
CA PRO A 46 3.56 -10.78 -4.17
C PRO A 46 4.84 -11.61 -4.20
N ARG A 47 5.95 -10.97 -3.79
CA ARG A 47 7.31 -11.53 -3.74
C ARG A 47 8.03 -11.10 -2.46
N GLY A 48 9.19 -11.71 -2.21
CA GLY A 48 10.04 -11.37 -1.08
C GLY A 48 9.45 -11.76 0.27
N CYS A 49 9.72 -10.99 1.32
CA CYS A 49 9.16 -11.23 2.64
C CYS A 49 7.62 -11.06 2.63
N VAL A 50 6.88 -12.09 3.04
CA VAL A 50 5.40 -12.09 3.05
C VAL A 50 4.83 -11.04 4.01
N ALA A 51 5.43 -10.90 5.19
CA ALA A 51 4.97 -10.05 6.28
C ALA A 51 6.05 -9.04 6.68
N GLN A 52 6.29 -8.06 5.81
CA GLN A 52 7.37 -7.13 5.98
C GLN A 52 6.90 -5.92 6.83
N ALA A 53 7.66 -5.61 7.90
CA ALA A 53 7.27 -4.60 8.89
C ALA A 53 7.20 -3.16 8.36
N TRP A 54 8.14 -2.73 7.50
CA TRP A 54 8.09 -1.38 6.90
C TRP A 54 6.88 -1.18 5.98
N SER A 55 6.43 -2.24 5.30
CA SER A 55 5.35 -2.17 4.31
C SER A 55 4.03 -1.94 5.04
N VAL A 56 3.79 -2.74 6.08
CA VAL A 56 2.64 -2.58 6.97
C VAL A 56 2.69 -1.22 7.68
N ALA A 57 3.83 -0.86 8.29
CA ALA A 57 3.96 0.39 9.03
C ALA A 57 3.71 1.62 8.16
N GLU A 58 4.19 1.64 6.92
CA GLU A 58 4.02 2.79 6.02
C GLU A 58 2.56 2.97 5.58
N ILE A 59 1.84 1.87 5.30
CA ILE A 59 0.40 1.93 4.99
C ILE A 59 -0.39 2.43 6.20
N LEU A 60 -0.11 1.91 7.41
CA LEU A 60 -0.74 2.39 8.64
C LEU A 60 -0.44 3.88 8.88
N ARG A 61 0.81 4.32 8.76
CA ARG A 61 1.20 5.73 8.93
C ARG A 61 0.45 6.67 7.98
N VAL A 62 0.11 6.20 6.78
CA VAL A 62 -0.65 6.97 5.79
C VAL A 62 -2.16 6.90 6.06
N ALA A 63 -2.68 5.77 6.53
CA ALA A 63 -4.09 5.53 6.78
C ALA A 63 -4.61 6.03 8.14
N SER A 64 -3.76 6.16 9.15
CA SER A 64 -4.14 6.59 10.51
C SER A 64 -4.27 8.11 10.68
N LYS A 65 -4.53 8.85 9.60
CA LYS A 65 -4.85 10.28 9.64
C LYS A 65 -6.30 10.49 9.26
#